data_AF-A0A7C6Z5B7-F1
#
_entry.id   AF-A0A7C6Z5B7-F1
#
_cell.length_a   1.000
_cell.length_b   1.000
_cell.length_c   1.000
_cell.angle_alpha   90.00
_cell.angle_beta   90.00
_cell.angle_gamma   90.00
#
_symmetry.space_group_name_H-M   'P 1'
#
loop_
_entity.id
_entity.type
_entity.pdbx_description
1 polymer ?
#
loop_
_entity_poly.entity_id
_entity_poly.type
_entity_poly.pdbx_seq_one_letter_code
_entity_poly.pdbx_strand_id
1 'polypeptide(L)'
;MESYGTVFNSSTWEQVIDKSRFIGVVYPVSSIEEVEQRLQDIRQNYPNARHYVYAYRLYQGKLEKSTDDGEPQGTGGRPVLDVLQYRQIWDVLIVVIRYFG
;
A
#
# COMPACT_ATOMS: atom_id res chain seq x y z
N MET A 1 -2.31 -27.23 -2.48
CA MET A 1 -2.04 -25.80 -2.22
C MET A 1 -3.36 -25.07 -2.39
N GLU A 2 -3.77 -24.29 -1.40
CA GLU A 2 -4.89 -23.35 -1.58
C GLU A 2 -4.44 -22.25 -2.55
N SER A 3 -5.30 -21.92 -3.52
CA SER A 3 -5.09 -20.81 -4.45
C SER A 3 -5.56 -19.50 -3.82
N TYR A 4 -4.83 -18.41 -4.06
CA TYR A 4 -5.21 -17.06 -3.63
C TYR A 4 -5.07 -16.04 -4.77
N GLY A 5 -5.77 -14.91 -4.66
CA GLY A 5 -5.60 -13.80 -5.60
C GLY A 5 -4.33 -13.03 -5.32
N THR A 6 -3.63 -12.58 -6.36
CA THR A 6 -2.48 -11.68 -6.24
C THR A 6 -2.44 -10.71 -7.43
N VAL A 7 -1.49 -9.79 -7.44
CA VAL A 7 -1.21 -8.90 -8.58
C VAL A 7 0.02 -9.40 -9.33
N PHE A 8 -0.01 -9.37 -10.66
CA PHE A 8 1.12 -9.84 -11.48
C PHE A 8 2.19 -8.78 -11.70
N ASN A 9 1.78 -7.51 -11.83
CA ASN A 9 2.65 -6.39 -12.11
C ASN A 9 2.39 -5.27 -11.11
N SER A 10 3.42 -4.46 -10.87
CA SER A 10 3.21 -3.19 -10.20
C SER A 10 2.38 -2.26 -11.09
N SER A 11 1.61 -1.39 -10.45
CA SER A 11 0.82 -0.37 -11.15
C SER A 11 0.73 0.89 -10.30
N THR A 12 0.45 2.00 -10.96
CA THR A 12 0.31 3.31 -10.33
C THR A 12 -0.92 4.00 -10.87
N TRP A 13 -1.65 4.66 -9.98
CA TRP A 13 -2.79 5.49 -10.32
C TRP A 13 -2.78 6.76 -9.49
N GLU A 14 -3.30 7.86 -10.05
CA GLU A 14 -3.28 9.16 -9.41
C GLU A 14 -4.65 9.84 -9.49
N GLN A 15 -4.99 10.59 -8.44
CA GLN A 15 -6.16 11.45 -8.38
C GLN A 15 -5.89 12.71 -7.57
N VAL A 16 -6.56 13.80 -7.93
CA VAL A 16 -6.60 15.04 -7.15
C VAL A 16 -7.98 15.19 -6.52
N ILE A 17 -8.01 15.41 -5.21
CA ILE A 17 -9.23 15.66 -4.41
C ILE A 17 -8.95 16.88 -3.54
N ASP A 18 -9.80 17.90 -3.61
CA ASP A 18 -9.70 19.12 -2.80
C ASP A 18 -8.27 19.71 -2.75
N LYS A 19 -7.64 19.82 -3.93
CA LYS A 19 -6.24 20.28 -4.14
C LYS A 19 -5.15 19.36 -3.57
N SER A 20 -5.50 18.34 -2.79
CA SER A 20 -4.57 17.29 -2.39
C SER A 20 -4.38 16.30 -3.53
N ARG A 21 -3.13 15.89 -3.79
CA ARG A 21 -2.79 14.91 -4.81
C ARG A 21 -2.51 13.57 -4.13
N PHE A 22 -3.19 12.52 -4.59
CA PHE A 22 -3.08 11.16 -4.09
C PHE A 22 -2.56 10.25 -5.20
N ILE A 23 -1.52 9.47 -4.88
CA ILE A 23 -0.91 8.51 -5.80
C ILE A 23 -0.96 7.14 -5.13
N GLY A 24 -1.75 6.23 -5.69
CA GLY A 24 -1.79 4.83 -5.28
C GLY A 24 -0.80 4.02 -6.09
N VAL A 25 0.07 3.28 -5.40
CA VAL A 25 1.02 2.35 -6.01
C VAL A 25 0.80 0.97 -5.44
N VAL A 26 0.73 -0.04 -6.31
CA VAL A 26 0.63 -1.44 -5.92
C VAL A 26 1.88 -2.19 -6.38
N TYR A 27 2.39 -3.09 -5.54
CA TYR A 27 3.51 -3.97 -5.82
C TYR A 27 3.17 -5.42 -5.49
N PRO A 28 3.55 -6.39 -6.35
CA PRO A 28 3.68 -7.77 -5.91
C PRO A 28 4.86 -7.88 -4.95
N VAL A 29 4.63 -8.49 -3.79
CA VAL A 29 5.66 -8.74 -2.76
C VAL A 29 5.37 -10.04 -2.03
N SER A 30 6.38 -10.81 -1.71
CA SER A 30 6.24 -12.13 -1.07
C SER A 30 6.89 -12.22 0.30
N SER A 31 7.61 -11.19 0.71
CA SER A 31 8.33 -11.14 1.99
C SER A 31 8.32 -9.76 2.63
N ILE A 32 8.70 -9.69 3.91
CA ILE A 32 8.82 -8.43 4.64
C ILE A 32 9.98 -7.61 4.07
N GLU A 33 11.05 -8.27 3.67
CA GLU A 33 12.23 -7.63 3.07
C GLU A 33 11.88 -6.91 1.77
N GLU A 34 11.05 -7.53 0.91
CA GLU A 34 10.54 -6.90 -0.30
C GLU A 34 9.62 -5.71 0.02
N VAL A 35 8.76 -5.83 1.03
CA VAL A 35 7.92 -4.71 1.50
C VAL A 35 8.80 -3.51 1.90
N GLU A 36 9.79 -3.73 2.75
CA GLU A 36 10.67 -2.66 3.23
C GLU A 36 11.47 -2.04 2.07
N GLN A 37 11.96 -2.84 1.13
CA GLN A 37 12.63 -2.35 -0.07
C GLN A 37 11.69 -1.46 -0.91
N ARG A 38 10.45 -1.89 -1.16
CA ARG A 38 9.48 -1.09 -1.92
C ARG A 38 9.08 0.20 -1.21
N LEU A 39 9.00 0.19 0.12
CA LEU A 39 8.74 1.41 0.90
C LEU A 39 9.90 2.41 0.78
N GLN A 40 11.14 1.92 0.76
CA GLN A 40 12.31 2.77 0.49
C GLN A 40 12.28 3.34 -0.92
N ASP A 41 12.02 2.51 -1.94
CA ASP A 41 11.87 2.95 -3.33
C ASP A 41 10.80 4.04 -3.46
N ILE A 42 9.65 3.88 -2.79
CA ILE A 42 8.56 4.85 -2.80
C ILE A 42 9.01 6.19 -2.20
N ARG A 43 9.68 6.18 -1.05
CA ARG A 43 10.16 7.43 -0.42
C ARG A 43 11.19 8.16 -1.28
N GLN A 44 11.99 7.43 -2.06
CA GLN A 44 12.96 8.02 -3.00
C GLN A 44 12.28 8.57 -4.26
N ASN A 45 11.32 7.84 -4.82
CA ASN A 45 10.62 8.23 -6.05
C ASN A 45 9.59 9.35 -5.84
N TYR A 46 9.04 9.44 -4.63
CA TYR A 46 8.01 10.41 -4.26
C TYR A 46 8.46 11.28 -3.08
N PRO A 47 9.58 12.01 -3.18
CA PRO A 47 10.10 12.79 -2.08
C PRO A 47 9.11 13.89 -1.66
N ASN A 48 9.21 14.35 -0.41
CA ASN A 48 8.41 15.43 0.16
C ASN A 48 6.89 15.18 0.24
N ALA A 49 6.41 13.95 0.03
CA ALA A 49 5.02 13.64 0.35
C ALA A 49 4.78 13.75 1.85
N ARG A 50 3.55 14.14 2.21
CA ARG A 50 3.15 14.36 3.60
C ARG A 50 2.90 13.04 4.35
N HIS A 51 2.29 12.09 3.64
CA HIS A 51 1.94 10.78 4.17
C HIS A 51 2.19 9.69 3.11
N TYR A 52 2.66 8.54 3.56
CA TYR A 52 2.88 7.29 2.82
C TYR A 52 2.08 6.19 3.52
N VAL A 53 0.75 6.33 3.47
CA VAL A 53 -0.19 5.34 3.99
C VAL A 53 0.06 4.02 3.25
N TYR A 54 0.13 2.89 3.95
CA TYR A 54 0.28 1.61 3.25
C TYR A 54 -0.46 0.47 3.96
N ALA A 55 -0.74 -0.57 3.19
CA ALA A 55 -1.11 -1.86 3.73
C ALA A 55 -0.49 -2.98 2.88
N TYR A 56 -0.16 -4.09 3.53
CA TYR A 56 0.29 -5.30 2.84
C TYR A 56 -0.31 -6.56 3.46
N ARG A 57 -0.34 -7.62 2.65
CA ARG A 57 -0.70 -8.97 3.07
C ARG A 57 0.29 -9.94 2.45
N LEU A 58 0.93 -10.77 3.27
CA LEU A 58 1.88 -11.79 2.86
C LEU A 58 1.28 -13.16 3.16
N TYR A 59 1.18 -14.00 2.13
CA TYR A 59 0.55 -15.30 2.22
C TYR A 59 1.37 -16.24 3.11
N GLN A 60 2.69 -16.24 2.91
CA GLN A 60 3.61 -16.99 3.76
C GLN A 60 3.66 -16.37 5.16
N GLY A 61 3.29 -17.16 6.17
CA GLY A 61 3.16 -16.68 7.54
C GLY A 61 1.88 -15.90 7.84
N LYS A 62 0.99 -15.70 6.84
CA LYS A 62 -0.31 -15.01 6.96
C LYS A 62 -0.19 -13.67 7.69
N LEU A 63 0.83 -12.89 7.31
CA LEU A 63 1.12 -11.61 7.93
C LEU A 63 0.36 -10.50 7.22
N GLU A 64 -0.25 -9.61 7.99
CA GLU A 64 -0.99 -8.47 7.49
C GLU A 64 -0.64 -7.25 8.33
N LYS A 65 -0.47 -6.09 7.67
CA LYS A 65 -0.20 -4.83 8.36
C LYS A 65 -0.77 -3.67 7.57
N SER A 66 -1.17 -2.63 8.29
CA SER A 66 -1.50 -1.33 7.72
C SER A 66 -0.90 -0.22 8.57
N THR A 67 -0.62 0.93 7.95
CA THR A 67 -0.23 2.17 8.62
C THR A 67 -1.01 3.34 8.05
N ASP A 68 -1.35 4.29 8.91
CA ASP A 68 -1.93 5.57 8.53
C ASP A 68 -0.85 6.65 8.27
N ASP A 69 0.42 6.39 8.60
CA ASP A 69 1.56 7.31 8.42
C ASP A 69 1.28 8.77 8.85
N GLY A 70 0.59 8.97 9.96
CA GLY A 70 0.25 10.29 10.50
C GLY A 70 -1.09 10.87 10.03
N GLU A 71 -1.83 10.18 9.17
CA GLU A 71 -3.27 10.42 9.00
C GLU A 71 -4.04 10.06 10.30
N PRO A 72 -5.27 10.58 10.50
CA PRO A 72 -6.09 10.18 11.63
C PRO A 72 -6.22 8.66 11.73
N GLN A 73 -6.13 8.14 12.95
CA GLN A 73 -6.06 6.70 13.19
C GLN A 73 -7.22 5.94 12.51
N GLY A 74 -6.89 4.92 11.73
CA GLY A 74 -7.83 4.06 11.03
C GLY A 74 -8.45 4.63 9.76
N THR A 75 -8.02 5.80 9.29
CA THR A 75 -8.64 6.46 8.12
C THR A 75 -7.93 6.23 6.79
N GLY A 76 -6.65 5.84 6.81
CA GLY A 76 -5.86 5.60 5.60
C GLY A 76 -5.56 4.13 5.39
N GLY A 77 -4.76 3.54 6.27
CA GLY A 77 -4.19 2.20 6.08
C GLY A 77 -5.23 1.11 6.25
N ARG A 78 -6.16 1.28 7.20
CA ARG A 78 -7.17 0.27 7.49
C ARG A 78 -8.13 0.03 6.31
N PRO A 79 -8.70 1.07 5.66
CA PRO A 79 -9.50 0.89 4.45
C PRO A 79 -8.77 0.14 3.32
N VAL A 80 -7.48 0.41 3.12
CA VAL A 80 -6.69 -0.29 2.10
C VAL A 80 -6.57 -1.78 2.43
N LEU A 81 -6.30 -2.11 3.71
CA LEU A 81 -6.24 -3.50 4.17
C LEU A 81 -7.59 -4.21 4.04
N ASP A 82 -8.69 -3.54 4.39
CA ASP A 82 -10.05 -4.11 4.30
C ASP A 82 -10.40 -4.50 2.86
N VAL A 83 -10.01 -3.70 1.87
CA VAL A 83 -10.20 -4.03 0.45
C VAL A 83 -9.43 -5.29 0.06
N LEU A 84 -8.16 -5.40 0.48
CA LEU A 84 -7.34 -6.59 0.21
C LEU A 84 -7.93 -7.84 0.87
N GLN A 85 -8.39 -7.73 2.12
CA GLN A 85 -9.04 -8.81 2.87
C GLN A 85 -10.32 -9.26 2.19
N TYR A 86 -11.22 -8.33 1.86
CA TYR A 86 -12.49 -8.62 1.20
C TYR A 86 -12.30 -9.31 -0.15
N ARG A 87 -11.31 -8.88 -0.93
CA ARG A 87 -10.96 -9.48 -2.23
C ARG A 87 -10.08 -10.73 -2.12
N GLN A 88 -9.70 -11.13 -0.90
CA GLN A 88 -8.81 -12.27 -0.64
C GLN A 88 -7.48 -12.20 -1.43
N ILE A 89 -6.94 -10.99 -1.58
CA ILE A 89 -5.68 -10.74 -2.29
C ILE A 89 -4.52 -10.82 -1.29
N TRP A 90 -3.49 -11.60 -1.63
CA TRP A 90 -2.26 -11.75 -0.86
C TRP A 90 -1.04 -11.50 -1.74
N ASP A 91 0.12 -11.47 -1.09
CA ASP A 91 1.43 -11.18 -1.68
C ASP A 91 1.44 -9.84 -2.41
N VAL A 92 0.98 -8.83 -1.69
CA VAL A 92 0.75 -7.50 -2.24
C VAL A 92 1.02 -6.43 -1.20
N LEU A 93 1.62 -5.34 -1.65
CA LEU A 93 1.78 -4.08 -0.94
C LEU A 93 1.04 -2.99 -1.74
N ILE A 94 0.21 -2.22 -1.07
CA ILE A 94 -0.36 -0.98 -1.61
C ILE A 94 0.14 0.19 -0.77
N VAL A 95 0.64 1.23 -1.44
CA VAL A 95 1.05 2.49 -0.83
C VAL A 95 0.24 3.62 -1.45
N VAL A 96 -0.38 4.43 -0.60
CA VAL A 96 -1.08 5.66 -0.98
C VAL A 96 -0.25 6.84 -0.50
N ILE A 97 0.31 7.55 -1.46
CA ILE A 97 1.15 8.73 -1.24
C ILE A 97 0.25 9.95 -1.32
N ARG A 98 0.31 10.82 -0.32
CA ARG A 98 -0.43 12.07 -0.29
C ARG A 98 0.51 13.27 -0.30
N TYR A 99 0.33 14.14 -1.29
CA TYR A 99 0.86 15.49 -1.28
C TYR A 99 -0.26 16.46 -0.86
N PHE A 100 0.04 17.32 0.11
CA PHE A 100 -0.87 18.41 0.46
C PHE A 100 -0.77 19.52 -0.60
N GLY A 101 -1.91 20.15 -0.89
CA GLY A 101 -2.00 21.36 -1.70
C GLY A 101 -2.48 22.54 -0.86
#